data_AF-A0A1A9ZPB7-F1
#
_entry.id   AF-A0A1A9ZPB7-F1
#
_cell.length_a   1.000
_cell.length_b   1.000
_cell.length_c   1.000
_cell.angle_alpha   90.00
_cell.angle_beta   90.00
_cell.angle_gamma   90.00
#
_symmetry.space_group_name_H-M   'P 1'
#
loop_
_entity.id
_entity.type
_entity.pdbx_description
1 polymer ?
#
loop_
_entity_poly.entity_id
_entity_poly.type
_entity_poly.pdbx_seq_one_letter_code
_entity_poly.pdbx_strand_id
1 'polypeptide(L)'
;MKLLTKNGALKDKTDCSPSNGYYFFPIYDKGDYVLRIAPPPGWSFEPKEVKLTFDGKKDICSLGYDINFAFRGFGITGRVILGSSAARGIQVQLRALDGFLRA
;
A
#
# COMPACT_ATOMS: atom_id res chain seq x y z
N MET A 1 3.91 2.11 6.32
CA MET A 1 2.60 2.79 6.51
C MET A 1 2.83 4.19 7.07
N LYS A 2 1.97 5.17 6.75
CA LYS A 2 2.04 6.54 7.27
C LYS A 2 0.77 6.90 8.03
N LEU A 3 0.93 7.57 9.17
CA LEU A 3 -0.14 8.20 9.93
C LEU A 3 -0.09 9.71 9.68
N LEU A 4 -1.16 10.26 9.12
CA LEU A 4 -1.29 11.67 8.79
C LEU A 4 -2.37 12.30 9.67
N THR A 5 -2.20 13.57 10.01
CA THR A 5 -3.27 14.40 10.59
C THR A 5 -4.39 14.62 9.55
N LYS A 6 -5.57 15.07 10.00
CA LYS A 6 -6.68 15.45 9.11
C LYS A 6 -6.28 16.42 8.00
N ASN A 7 -5.33 17.32 8.27
CA ASN A 7 -4.85 18.33 7.32
C ASN A 7 -3.74 17.79 6.38
N GLY A 8 -3.39 16.51 6.49
CA GLY A 8 -2.40 15.84 5.64
C GLY A 8 -0.95 15.91 6.13
N ALA A 9 -0.68 16.56 7.27
CA ALA A 9 0.67 16.59 7.85
C ALA A 9 1.07 15.20 8.37
N LEU A 10 2.31 14.77 8.09
CA LEU A 10 2.86 13.52 8.60
C LEU A 10 3.04 13.60 10.12
N LYS A 11 2.31 12.75 10.86
CA LYS A 11 2.48 12.60 12.29
C LYS A 11 3.51 11.52 12.59
N ASP A 12 3.40 10.37 11.94
CA ASP A 12 4.31 9.25 12.17
C ASP A 12 4.35 8.27 10.97
N LYS A 13 5.32 7.36 10.97
CA LYS A 13 5.43 6.25 10.01
C LYS A 13 6.00 5.01 10.69
N THR A 14 5.53 3.85 10.24
CA THR A 14 6.03 2.55 10.71
C THR A 14 6.22 1.61 9.52
N ASP A 15 7.13 0.66 9.66
CA ASP A 15 7.40 -0.34 8.64
C ASP A 15 6.52 -1.59 8.86
N CYS A 16 6.44 -2.41 7.81
CA CYS A 16 5.66 -3.64 7.85
C CYS A 16 6.39 -4.67 8.73
N SER A 17 5.68 -5.29 9.68
CA SER A 17 6.21 -6.44 10.40
C SER A 17 6.50 -7.57 9.42
N PRO A 18 7.73 -8.12 9.41
CA PRO A 18 8.12 -9.17 8.47
C PRO A 18 7.48 -10.53 8.78
N SER A 19 7.04 -10.75 10.03
CA SER A 19 6.52 -12.05 10.47
C SER A 19 5.04 -12.27 10.13
N ASN A 20 4.25 -11.20 10.13
CA ASN A 20 2.79 -11.31 10.04
C ASN A 20 2.14 -10.19 9.22
N GLY A 21 2.91 -9.24 8.67
CA GLY A 21 2.39 -8.17 7.82
C GLY A 21 1.70 -7.02 8.57
N TYR A 22 1.69 -7.02 9.91
CA TYR A 22 1.06 -5.97 10.70
C TYR A 22 1.91 -4.70 10.78
N TYR A 23 1.23 -3.57 10.97
CA TYR A 23 1.85 -2.27 11.21
C TYR A 23 1.50 -1.81 12.62
N PHE A 24 2.48 -1.29 13.36
CA PHE A 24 2.29 -0.82 14.74
C PHE A 24 2.43 0.69 14.83
N PHE A 25 1.37 1.36 15.28
CA PHE A 25 1.37 2.78 15.65
C PHE A 25 0.94 2.96 17.10
N PRO A 26 1.80 3.54 17.96
CA PRO A 26 1.37 3.94 19.29
C PRO A 26 0.58 5.26 19.19
N ILE A 27 -0.76 5.19 19.26
CA ILE A 27 -1.62 6.37 19.20
C ILE A 27 -2.08 6.74 20.60
N TYR A 28 -1.59 7.88 21.10
CA TYR A 28 -1.92 8.40 22.43
C TYR A 28 -3.00 9.49 22.40
N ASP A 29 -3.02 10.32 21.35
CA ASP A 29 -3.95 11.44 21.25
C ASP A 29 -5.20 11.06 20.46
N LYS A 30 -6.35 11.36 21.04
CA LYS A 30 -7.65 11.29 20.35
C LYS A 30 -7.73 12.29 19.22
N GLY A 31 -8.49 11.98 18.17
CA GLY A 31 -8.74 12.90 17.07
C GLY A 31 -8.87 12.22 15.70
N ASP A 32 -8.91 13.04 14.66
CA ASP A 32 -9.07 12.63 13.27
C ASP A 32 -7.72 12.45 12.58
N TYR A 33 -7.55 11.29 11.95
CA TYR A 33 -6.32 10.89 11.26
C TYR A 33 -6.62 10.20 9.93
N VAL A 34 -5.58 10.11 9.10
CA VAL A 34 -5.59 9.34 7.86
C VAL A 34 -4.44 8.33 7.92
N LEU A 35 -4.76 7.04 7.88
CA LEU A 35 -3.78 6.00 7.61
C LEU A 35 -3.60 5.85 6.11
N ARG A 36 -2.36 5.92 5.63
CA ARG A 36 -2.03 5.81 4.21
C ARG A 36 -0.90 4.82 3.98
N ILE A 37 -1.15 3.81 3.14
CA ILE A 37 -0.14 2.83 2.80
C ILE A 37 0.90 3.44 1.87
N ALA A 38 2.16 3.10 2.12
CA ALA A 38 3.30 3.53 1.32
C ALA A 38 4.08 2.28 0.89
N PRO A 39 3.59 1.57 -0.14
CA PRO A 39 4.21 0.33 -0.58
C PRO A 39 5.42 0.61 -1.48
N PRO A 40 6.24 -0.41 -1.80
CA PRO A 40 7.30 -0.28 -2.79
C PRO A 40 6.76 0.18 -4.16
N PRO A 41 7.58 0.83 -5.00
CA PRO A 41 7.18 1.22 -6.35
C PRO A 41 6.61 0.03 -7.15
N GLY A 42 5.52 0.29 -7.87
CA GLY A 42 4.81 -0.72 -8.66
C GLY A 42 3.76 -1.50 -7.87
N TRP A 43 3.79 -1.55 -6.54
CA TRP A 43 2.81 -2.30 -5.75
C TRP A 43 1.50 -1.54 -5.61
N SER A 44 0.38 -2.26 -5.68
CA SER A 44 -0.96 -1.73 -5.56
C SER A 44 -1.68 -2.35 -4.37
N PHE A 45 -2.31 -1.49 -3.58
CA PHE A 45 -3.10 -1.86 -2.40
C PHE A 45 -4.44 -1.11 -2.41
N GLU A 46 -5.47 -1.76 -1.86
CA GLU A 46 -6.79 -1.18 -1.72
C GLU A 46 -7.38 -1.43 -0.32
N PRO A 47 -7.91 -0.39 0.35
CA PRO A 47 -7.85 1.02 -0.05
C PRO A 47 -6.40 1.58 0.01
N LYS A 48 -6.15 2.74 -0.60
CA LYS A 48 -4.83 3.42 -0.48
C LYS A 48 -4.69 4.20 0.83
N GLU A 49 -5.82 4.63 1.36
CA GLU A 49 -5.91 5.35 2.62
C GLU A 49 -7.24 5.10 3.30
N VAL A 50 -7.26 5.23 4.63
CA VAL A 50 -8.45 5.10 5.48
C VAL A 50 -8.48 6.29 6.43
N LYS A 51 -9.62 6.96 6.51
CA LYS A 51 -9.86 8.06 7.46
C LYS A 51 -10.44 7.48 8.74
N LEU A 52 -9.91 7.90 9.88
CA LEU A 52 -10.23 7.34 11.19
C LEU A 52 -10.40 8.45 12.21
N THR A 53 -11.28 8.22 13.18
CA THR A 53 -11.42 9.05 14.37
C THR A 53 -11.15 8.16 15.57
N PHE A 54 -10.06 8.41 16.30
CA PHE A 54 -9.74 7.70 17.55
C PHE A 54 -10.39 8.42 18.72
N ASP A 55 -11.40 7.81 19.33
CA ASP A 55 -12.12 8.36 20.49
C ASP A 55 -11.85 7.60 21.79
N GLY A 56 -11.17 6.44 21.71
CA GLY A 56 -10.83 5.54 22.80
C GLY A 56 -12.03 4.77 23.36
N LYS A 57 -13.14 4.68 22.61
CA LYS A 57 -14.39 4.02 23.06
C LYS A 57 -15.10 3.26 21.95
N LYS A 58 -15.41 3.93 20.85
CA LYS A 58 -16.20 3.40 19.72
C LYS A 58 -15.41 3.34 18.43
N ASP A 59 -14.20 3.88 18.41
CA ASP A 59 -13.30 3.70 17.29
C ASP A 59 -13.01 2.22 17.06
N ILE A 60 -12.71 1.90 15.81
CA ILE A 60 -12.47 0.54 15.33
C ILE A 60 -11.41 -0.22 16.14
N CYS A 61 -10.38 0.47 16.65
CA CYS A 61 -9.33 -0.16 17.45
C CYS A 61 -9.83 -0.48 18.86
N SER A 62 -10.60 0.43 19.45
CA SER A 62 -11.29 0.21 20.73
C SER A 62 -12.32 -0.92 20.68
N LEU A 63 -12.89 -1.21 19.50
CA LEU A 63 -13.79 -2.33 19.24
C LEU A 63 -13.07 -3.63 18.86
N GLY A 64 -11.73 -3.62 18.76
CA GLY A 64 -10.93 -4.80 18.40
C GLY A 64 -11.02 -5.20 16.93
N TYR A 65 -11.39 -4.27 16.03
CA TYR A 65 -11.44 -4.51 14.59
C TYR A 65 -10.15 -4.10 13.89
N ASP A 66 -9.78 -4.90 12.88
CA ASP A 66 -8.61 -4.64 12.06
C ASP A 66 -8.90 -3.71 10.88
N ILE A 67 -7.85 -2.99 10.47
CA ILE A 67 -7.84 -2.17 9.27
C ILE A 67 -6.99 -2.88 8.23
N ASN A 68 -7.66 -3.44 7.23
CA ASN A 68 -6.98 -4.22 6.20
C ASN A 68 -6.72 -3.40 4.94
N PHE A 69 -5.49 -3.52 4.44
CA PHE A 69 -5.06 -2.99 3.14
C PHE A 69 -4.77 -4.19 2.24
N ALA A 70 -5.66 -4.49 1.31
CA ALA A 70 -5.55 -5.66 0.46
C ALA A 70 -4.53 -5.44 -0.65
N PHE A 71 -3.54 -6.31 -0.74
CA PHE A 71 -2.64 -6.33 -1.89
C PHE A 71 -3.43 -6.70 -3.15
N ARG A 72 -3.37 -5.84 -4.17
CA ARG A 72 -4.06 -6.05 -5.45
C ARG A 72 -3.13 -6.58 -6.53
N GLY A 73 -1.83 -6.34 -6.41
CA GLY A 73 -0.84 -6.77 -7.39
C GLY A 73 0.32 -5.81 -7.50
N PHE A 74 1.17 -6.05 -8.48
CA PHE A 74 2.35 -5.25 -8.74
C PHE A 74 2.51 -5.00 -10.24
N GLY A 75 2.89 -3.78 -10.59
CA GLY A 75 3.25 -3.38 -11.93
C GLY A 75 4.72 -3.69 -12.18
N ILE A 76 4.99 -4.33 -13.32
CA ILE A 76 6.33 -4.52 -13.85
C ILE A 76 6.54 -3.45 -14.93
N THR A 77 7.64 -2.71 -14.84
CA THR A 77 8.01 -1.70 -15.83
C THR A 77 9.41 -1.95 -16.34
N GLY A 78 9.65 -1.66 -17.61
CA GLY A 78 10.92 -1.89 -18.27
C GLY A 78 11.01 -1.18 -19.61
N ARG A 79 12.17 -1.26 -20.25
CA ARG A 79 12.41 -0.67 -21.58
C ARG A 79 12.92 -1.74 -22.53
N VAL A 80 12.35 -1.78 -23.74
CA VAL A 80 12.84 -2.62 -24.84
C VAL A 80 13.73 -1.78 -25.75
N ILE A 81 14.94 -2.26 -26.01
CA ILE A 81 15.94 -1.61 -26.87
C ILE A 81 16.35 -2.54 -28.01
N LEU A 82 16.60 -1.95 -29.19
CA LEU A 82 17.15 -2.63 -30.37
C LEU A 82 18.47 -1.93 -30.73
N GLY A 83 19.61 -2.53 -30.36
CA GLY A 83 20.90 -1.86 -30.44
C GLY A 83 20.94 -0.60 -29.56
N SER A 84 21.29 0.54 -30.15
CA SER A 84 21.27 1.86 -29.47
C SER A 84 19.91 2.59 -29.58
N SER A 85 18.91 2.00 -30.22
CA SER A 85 17.61 2.65 -30.49
C SER A 85 16.48 2.06 -29.65
N ALA A 86 15.46 2.89 -29.37
CA ALA A 86 14.23 2.43 -28.72
C ALA A 86 13.40 1.58 -29.68
N ALA A 87 12.94 0.41 -29.22
CA ALA A 87 12.05 -0.43 -30.01
C ALA A 87 10.63 0.15 -30.03
N ARG A 88 9.95 0.10 -31.18
CA ARG A 88 8.56 0.56 -31.36
C ARG A 88 7.74 -0.54 -32.02
N GLY A 89 6.43 -0.58 -31.72
CA GLY A 89 5.52 -1.58 -32.29
C GLY A 89 5.69 -3.00 -31.75
N ILE A 90 6.40 -3.18 -30.63
CA ILE A 90 6.63 -4.50 -30.02
C ILE A 90 5.46 -4.87 -29.11
N GLN A 91 4.93 -6.08 -29.28
CA GLN A 91 4.00 -6.68 -28.33
C GLN A 91 4.76 -7.47 -27.27
N VAL A 92 4.39 -7.29 -26.01
CA VAL A 92 4.98 -7.99 -24.86
C VAL A 92 3.86 -8.71 -24.11
N GLN A 93 4.14 -9.92 -23.64
CA GLN A 93 3.21 -10.72 -22.85
C GLN A 93 3.91 -11.20 -21.58
N LEU A 94 3.25 -11.05 -20.43
CA LEU A 94 3.70 -11.60 -19.17
C LEU A 94 3.11 -13.00 -18.99
N ARG A 95 3.96 -14.02 -18.79
CA ARG A 95 3.54 -15.40 -18.52
C ARG A 95 4.09 -15.83 -17.16
N ALA A 96 3.27 -16.55 -16.40
CA ALA A 96 3.74 -17.26 -15.23
C ALA A 96 4.54 -18.53 -15.63
N LEU A 97 5.35 -19.05 -14.72
CA LEU A 97 6.18 -20.24 -14.96
C LEU A 97 5.35 -21.50 -15.23
N ASP A 98 4.10 -21.52 -14.74
CA ASP A 98 3.09 -22.54 -15.02
C ASP A 98 2.49 -22.42 -16.44
N GLY A 99 2.94 -21.45 -17.24
CA GLY A 99 2.48 -21.20 -18.61
C GLY A 99 1.18 -20.39 -18.70
N PHE A 100 0.52 -20.08 -17.58
CA PHE A 100 -0.71 -19.32 -17.59
C PHE A 100 -0.45 -17.81 -17.72
N LEU A 101 -1.29 -17.16 -18.51
CA LEU A 101 -1.34 -15.70 -18.57
C LEU A 101 -2.06 -15.20 -17.32
N ARG A 102 -1.41 -14.32 -16.57
CA ARG A 102 -2.04 -13.57 -15.47
C ARG A 102 -2.11 -12.11 -15.92
N ALA A 103 -3.33 -11.58 -15.95
CA ALA A 103 -3.61 -10.18 -16.27
C ALA A 103 -3.47 -9.31 -15.01
#